data_AF-A0A316UHT1-F1
#
_entry.id   AF-A0A316UHT1-F1
#
_cell.length_a   1.000
_cell.length_b   1.000
_cell.length_c   1.000
_cell.angle_alpha   90.00
_cell.angle_beta   90.00
_cell.angle_gamma   90.00
#
_symmetry.space_group_name_H-M   'P 1'
#
loop_
_entity.id
_entity.type
_entity.pdbx_description
1 polymer ?
#
loop_
_entity_poly.entity_id
_entity_poly.type
_entity_poly.pdbx_seq_one_letter_code
_entity_poly.pdbx_strand_id
1 'polypeptide(L)'
;MRYRPMYASTPGKVLSASKTAGLRVAAVARTHRWRSILAAGERRGYKMFTPCHLSSSLLPLQYSHQEPRPCQTRMLAVRVSTSFVLMLSLVAFALAEHFVCEWLGPGPDKPRAYGFVEYCTARRERIDQLHARYLCERENVNTEVANWGYLEPLALEFLTPRGKGGYARNYPNHNWAVCLLHETGPPSKKTLDITRCLYLKSYDDCAWPVRIKEPELPPNVRIYYK
;
A
#
# COMPACT_ATOMS: atom_id res chain seq x y z
N MET A 1 23.71 42.81 3.61
CA MET A 1 24.35 41.47 3.64
C MET A 1 25.67 41.59 4.39
N ARG A 2 25.81 40.96 5.56
CA ARG A 2 27.03 41.00 6.39
C ARG A 2 27.58 39.59 6.50
N TYR A 3 28.77 39.39 5.92
CA TYR A 3 29.56 38.17 6.06
C TYR A 3 30.06 38.06 7.51
N ARG A 4 29.83 36.91 8.16
CA ARG A 4 30.50 36.55 9.43
C ARG A 4 31.57 35.47 9.14
N PRO A 5 32.78 35.60 9.69
CA PRO A 5 33.84 34.62 9.49
C PRO A 5 33.62 33.36 10.32
N MET A 6 33.99 32.21 9.72
CA MET A 6 34.12 30.91 10.37
C MET A 6 35.29 30.92 11.35
N TYR A 7 35.05 30.53 12.61
CA TYR A 7 36.11 30.15 13.53
C TYR A 7 36.33 28.65 13.45
N ALA A 8 37.56 28.27 13.08
CA ALA A 8 38.07 26.93 13.21
C ALA A 8 38.48 26.70 14.68
N SER A 9 37.90 25.68 15.32
CA SER A 9 38.37 25.18 16.62
C SER A 9 38.81 23.73 16.51
N THR A 10 40.04 23.52 16.94
CA THR A 10 40.88 22.32 16.97
C THR A 10 40.25 21.04 17.56
N PRO A 11 40.72 19.85 17.15
CA PRO A 11 40.29 18.56 17.70
C PRO A 11 40.89 18.31 19.08
N GLY A 12 40.03 18.24 20.11
CA GLY A 12 40.39 17.72 21.43
C GLY A 12 40.48 16.20 21.41
N LYS A 13 41.68 15.68 21.66
CA LYS A 13 41.90 14.27 22.03
C LYS A 13 41.25 14.02 23.39
N VAL A 14 40.17 13.23 23.42
CA VAL A 14 39.65 12.66 24.68
C VAL A 14 40.18 11.23 24.80
N LEU A 15 41.13 11.07 25.71
CA LEU A 15 41.64 9.79 26.18
C LEU A 15 40.66 9.16 27.18
N SER A 16 40.57 7.83 27.10
CA SER A 16 40.37 6.90 28.21
C SER A 16 39.00 6.90 28.93
N ALA A 17 38.29 5.78 28.85
CA ALA A 17 38.41 4.73 29.85
C ALA A 17 37.36 3.65 29.58
N SER A 18 37.83 2.47 29.19
CA SER A 18 37.05 1.24 29.20
C SER A 18 36.75 0.87 30.65
N LYS A 19 35.49 0.99 31.06
CA LYS A 19 34.96 0.39 32.30
C LYS A 19 33.92 -0.64 31.89
N THR A 20 34.39 -1.85 31.66
CA THR A 20 33.59 -3.08 31.63
C THR A 20 33.04 -3.32 33.04
N ALA A 21 31.90 -2.71 33.34
CA ALA A 21 31.08 -3.09 34.49
C ALA A 21 30.21 -4.27 34.06
N GLY A 22 30.59 -5.46 34.53
CA GLY A 22 29.80 -6.69 34.38
C GLY A 22 28.44 -6.53 35.06
N LEU A 23 27.41 -6.27 34.27
CA LEU A 23 26.03 -6.30 34.73
C LEU A 23 25.56 -7.76 34.71
N ARG A 24 25.63 -8.42 35.87
CA ARG A 24 24.92 -9.67 36.13
C ARG A 24 23.41 -9.34 36.16
N VAL A 25 22.74 -9.49 35.03
CA VAL A 25 21.27 -9.48 35.00
C VAL A 25 20.83 -10.84 35.53
N ALA A 26 20.35 -10.84 36.77
CA ALA A 26 19.61 -11.96 37.33
C ALA A 26 18.42 -12.27 36.40
N ALA A 27 18.40 -13.49 35.85
CA ALA A 27 17.26 -14.00 35.11
C ALA A 27 16.08 -14.15 36.09
N VAL A 28 15.22 -13.13 36.15
CA VAL A 28 13.91 -13.25 36.79
C VAL A 28 13.05 -14.07 35.85
N ALA A 29 12.95 -15.37 36.13
CA ALA A 29 11.99 -16.27 35.51
C ALA A 29 10.58 -15.78 35.85
N ARG A 30 10.00 -14.93 35.00
CA ARG A 30 8.55 -14.65 35.01
C ARG A 30 7.85 -15.85 34.39
N THR A 31 7.37 -16.73 35.24
CA THR A 31 6.36 -17.72 34.91
C THR A 31 5.08 -16.99 34.50
N HIS A 32 4.92 -16.69 33.21
CA HIS A 32 3.66 -16.24 32.66
C HIS A 32 2.67 -17.40 32.69
N ARG A 33 1.93 -17.45 33.80
CA ARG A 33 0.74 -18.27 34.03
C ARG A 33 -0.36 -17.80 33.06
N TRP A 34 -0.37 -18.34 31.85
CA TRP A 34 -1.51 -18.21 30.94
C TRP A 34 -2.66 -19.04 31.50
N ARG A 35 -3.58 -18.36 32.19
CA ARG A 35 -4.90 -18.90 32.50
C ARG A 35 -5.69 -18.94 31.21
N SER A 36 -6.05 -20.15 30.80
CA SER A 36 -7.06 -20.41 29.79
C SER A 36 -8.38 -19.77 30.23
N ILE A 37 -8.81 -18.72 29.52
CA ILE A 37 -10.20 -18.25 29.58
C ILE A 37 -10.94 -18.98 28.45
N LEU A 38 -11.60 -20.06 28.84
CA LEU A 38 -12.75 -20.61 28.14
C LEU A 38 -13.97 -19.78 28.52
N ALA A 39 -14.76 -19.39 27.52
CA ALA A 39 -16.13 -18.79 27.53
C ALA A 39 -16.13 -17.48 26.73
N ALA A 40 -17.05 -17.20 25.82
CA ALA A 40 -18.33 -17.82 25.51
C ALA A 40 -18.58 -17.67 24.00
N GLY A 41 -19.25 -18.68 23.44
CA GLY A 41 -19.70 -18.64 22.05
C GLY A 41 -20.84 -17.63 21.88
N GLU A 42 -20.66 -16.69 20.97
CA GLU A 42 -21.73 -15.85 20.46
C GLU A 42 -21.96 -16.20 18.99
N ARG A 43 -23.00 -17.01 18.76
CA ARG A 43 -23.48 -17.39 17.44
C ARG A 43 -24.03 -16.13 16.76
N ARG A 44 -23.25 -15.46 15.92
CA ARG A 44 -23.81 -14.50 14.96
C ARG A 44 -24.51 -15.28 13.86
N GLY A 45 -25.84 -15.21 13.88
CA GLY A 45 -26.71 -15.75 12.85
C GLY A 45 -26.35 -15.17 11.49
N TYR A 46 -25.94 -16.05 10.58
CA TYR A 46 -25.90 -15.75 9.16
C TYR A 46 -27.36 -15.62 8.71
N LYS A 47 -27.78 -14.40 8.35
CA LYS A 47 -29.01 -14.23 7.57
C LYS A 47 -28.76 -14.90 6.22
N MET A 48 -29.36 -16.08 6.03
CA MET A 48 -29.49 -16.70 4.72
C MET A 48 -30.13 -15.68 3.77
N PHE A 49 -29.46 -15.43 2.64
CA PHE A 49 -30.05 -14.76 1.51
C PHE A 49 -31.27 -15.54 1.07
N THR A 50 -32.42 -14.89 1.15
CA THR A 50 -33.68 -15.37 0.59
C THR A 50 -33.52 -15.47 -0.93
N PRO A 51 -33.74 -16.63 -1.56
CA PRO A 51 -33.79 -16.71 -3.01
C PRO A 51 -34.98 -15.91 -3.51
N CYS A 52 -34.77 -15.05 -4.50
CA CYS A 52 -35.86 -14.44 -5.26
C CYS A 52 -36.69 -15.55 -5.89
N HIS A 53 -37.93 -15.70 -5.42
CA HIS A 53 -38.96 -16.45 -6.10
C HIS A 53 -39.16 -15.85 -7.51
N LEU A 54 -38.81 -16.63 -8.53
CA LEU A 54 -39.34 -16.48 -9.88
C LEU A 54 -40.84 -16.80 -9.82
N SER A 55 -41.66 -15.76 -9.70
CA SER A 55 -43.09 -15.88 -9.97
C SER A 55 -43.27 -16.13 -11.47
N SER A 56 -43.54 -17.38 -11.79
CA SER A 56 -44.11 -17.81 -13.07
C SER A 56 -45.52 -17.26 -13.20
N SER A 57 -45.66 -16.07 -13.78
CA SER A 57 -46.92 -15.56 -14.29
C SER A 57 -47.19 -16.20 -15.65
N LEU A 58 -48.00 -17.25 -15.66
CA LEU A 58 -48.65 -17.78 -16.85
C LEU A 58 -49.52 -16.67 -17.46
N LEU A 59 -49.08 -16.10 -18.58
CA LEU A 59 -49.93 -15.28 -19.44
C LEU A 59 -50.53 -16.16 -20.55
N PRO A 60 -51.80 -15.96 -20.91
CA PRO A 60 -52.51 -16.76 -21.88
C PRO A 60 -51.99 -16.53 -23.31
N LEU A 61 -51.90 -17.62 -24.06
CA LEU A 61 -51.71 -17.69 -25.50
C LEU A 61 -52.77 -16.85 -26.23
N GLN A 62 -52.39 -15.67 -26.72
CA GLN A 62 -53.09 -15.03 -27.84
C GLN A 62 -52.39 -15.42 -29.14
N TYR A 63 -52.98 -16.40 -29.81
CA TYR A 63 -52.62 -16.84 -31.15
C TYR A 63 -53.04 -15.76 -32.15
N SER A 64 -52.09 -14.94 -32.61
CA SER A 64 -52.29 -14.01 -33.72
C SER A 64 -51.82 -14.67 -35.02
N HIS A 65 -52.77 -14.85 -35.93
CA HIS A 65 -52.53 -15.26 -37.31
C HIS A 65 -51.62 -14.22 -37.99
N GLN A 66 -50.35 -14.58 -38.23
CA GLN A 66 -49.43 -13.76 -39.02
C GLN A 66 -49.25 -14.38 -40.40
N GLU A 67 -49.64 -13.63 -41.43
CA GLU A 67 -49.49 -13.97 -42.83
C GLU A 67 -48.02 -14.19 -43.23
N PRO A 68 -47.74 -15.15 -44.13
CA PRO A 68 -46.39 -15.43 -44.61
C PRO A 68 -45.88 -14.28 -45.49
N ARG A 69 -44.83 -13.59 -45.05
CA ARG A 69 -44.09 -12.64 -45.89
C ARG A 69 -42.96 -13.34 -46.65
N PRO A 70 -42.74 -12.97 -47.92
CA PRO A 70 -41.82 -13.66 -48.82
C PRO A 70 -40.35 -13.51 -48.41
N CYS A 71 -39.60 -14.59 -48.62
CA CYS A 71 -38.16 -14.70 -48.50
C CYS A 71 -37.43 -13.51 -49.17
N GLN A 72 -36.92 -12.60 -48.38
CA GLN A 72 -35.80 -11.74 -48.79
C GLN A 72 -34.50 -12.34 -48.27
N THR A 73 -33.86 -13.14 -49.11
CA THR A 73 -32.45 -13.51 -49.04
C THR A 73 -31.58 -12.28 -49.30
N ARG A 74 -31.51 -11.36 -48.34
CA ARG A 74 -30.55 -10.24 -48.36
C ARG A 74 -29.34 -10.59 -47.50
N MET A 75 -28.27 -11.01 -48.18
CA MET A 75 -26.86 -10.92 -47.81
C MET A 75 -26.55 -10.71 -46.31
N LEU A 76 -26.69 -11.76 -45.51
CA LEU A 76 -26.11 -11.85 -44.15
C LEU A 76 -24.65 -12.31 -44.25
N ALA A 77 -23.81 -11.62 -45.01
CA ALA A 77 -22.40 -12.03 -45.21
C ALA A 77 -21.37 -10.99 -44.72
N VAL A 78 -21.79 -9.81 -44.23
CA VAL A 78 -20.85 -8.73 -43.83
C VAL A 78 -21.30 -8.01 -42.55
N ARG A 79 -21.57 -8.75 -41.47
CA ARG A 79 -21.79 -8.16 -40.13
C ARG A 79 -21.13 -8.90 -38.97
N VAL A 80 -20.27 -9.89 -39.28
CA VAL A 80 -19.56 -10.66 -38.24
C VAL A 80 -18.14 -10.13 -37.99
N SER A 81 -17.54 -9.36 -38.92
CA SER A 81 -16.16 -8.88 -38.74
C SER A 81 -16.02 -7.63 -37.87
N THR A 82 -17.02 -6.73 -37.81
CA THR A 82 -16.90 -5.48 -37.05
C THR A 82 -16.94 -5.68 -35.53
N SER A 83 -17.73 -6.64 -35.03
CA SER A 83 -17.78 -6.93 -33.59
C SER A 83 -16.47 -7.56 -33.08
N PHE A 84 -15.78 -8.33 -33.91
CA PHE A 84 -14.51 -8.95 -33.52
C PHE A 84 -13.38 -7.93 -33.44
N VAL A 85 -13.34 -6.97 -34.38
CA VAL A 85 -12.37 -5.85 -34.35
C VAL A 85 -12.62 -4.93 -33.15
N LEU A 86 -13.89 -4.67 -32.81
CA LEU A 86 -14.24 -3.87 -31.64
C LEU A 86 -13.84 -4.58 -30.32
N MET A 87 -14.10 -5.89 -30.20
CA MET A 87 -13.67 -6.67 -29.03
C MET A 87 -12.14 -6.72 -28.90
N LEU A 88 -11.40 -6.86 -30.01
CA LEU A 88 -9.94 -6.88 -29.97
C LEU A 88 -9.35 -5.51 -29.59
N SER A 89 -10.01 -4.41 -29.96
CA SER A 89 -9.58 -3.06 -29.58
C SER A 89 -9.74 -2.75 -28.09
N LEU A 90 -10.70 -3.40 -27.41
CA LEU A 90 -10.94 -3.19 -25.97
C LEU A 90 -9.91 -3.89 -25.08
N VAL A 91 -9.23 -4.93 -25.57
CA VAL A 91 -8.22 -5.68 -24.78
C VAL A 91 -6.91 -4.88 -24.64
N ALA A 92 -6.60 -3.97 -25.58
CA ALA A 92 -5.34 -3.23 -25.59
C ALA A 92 -5.21 -2.16 -24.49
N PHE A 93 -6.31 -1.74 -23.85
CA PHE A 93 -6.31 -0.60 -22.91
C PHE A 93 -6.28 -0.98 -21.43
N ALA A 94 -6.18 -2.28 -21.10
CA ALA A 94 -6.16 -2.73 -19.71
C ALA A 94 -4.75 -2.97 -19.15
N LEU A 95 -3.70 -2.46 -19.81
CA LEU A 95 -2.40 -2.33 -19.16
C LEU A 95 -2.49 -1.19 -18.16
N ALA A 96 -2.81 -1.54 -16.90
CA ALA A 96 -2.65 -0.61 -15.79
C ALA A 96 -1.15 -0.29 -15.67
N GLU A 97 -0.75 0.88 -16.16
CA GLU A 97 0.58 1.40 -15.95
C GLU A 97 0.77 1.60 -14.44
N HIS A 98 1.59 0.73 -13.83
CA HIS A 98 1.98 0.90 -12.43
C HIS A 98 3.04 2.00 -12.40
N PHE A 99 2.74 3.11 -11.71
CA PHE A 99 3.70 4.20 -11.56
C PHE A 99 4.78 3.79 -10.56
N VAL A 100 6.04 3.89 -10.98
CA VAL A 100 7.19 3.73 -10.09
C VAL A 100 7.44 5.06 -9.38
N CYS A 101 7.64 5.03 -8.06
CA CYS A 101 7.95 6.24 -7.29
C CYS A 101 9.35 6.77 -7.67
N GLU A 102 9.46 7.74 -8.56
CA GLU A 102 10.77 8.26 -9.00
C GLU A 102 11.15 9.62 -8.41
N TRP A 103 10.26 10.27 -7.67
CA TRP A 103 10.51 11.64 -7.23
C TRP A 103 11.42 11.67 -6.01
N LEU A 104 12.65 12.10 -6.24
CA LEU A 104 13.70 12.27 -5.23
C LEU A 104 13.46 13.47 -4.30
N GLY A 105 12.48 14.31 -4.62
CA GLY A 105 12.08 15.45 -3.80
C GLY A 105 13.07 16.63 -3.84
N PRO A 106 13.00 17.52 -2.84
CA PRO A 106 13.68 18.82 -2.87
C PRO A 106 15.19 18.77 -2.53
N GLY A 107 15.74 17.61 -2.17
CA GLY A 107 17.18 17.47 -1.89
C GLY A 107 17.53 16.23 -1.05
N PRO A 108 18.79 16.12 -0.59
CA PRO A 108 19.32 14.92 0.06
C PRO A 108 18.91 14.72 1.53
N ASP A 109 18.53 15.79 2.23
CA ASP A 109 18.12 15.71 3.65
C ASP A 109 16.79 14.99 3.87
N LYS A 110 16.45 14.73 5.15
CA LYS A 110 15.17 14.12 5.53
C LYS A 110 14.00 15.10 5.28
N PRO A 111 12.76 14.61 5.01
CA PRO A 111 11.60 15.47 4.71
C PRO A 111 11.36 16.62 5.71
N ARG A 112 11.65 16.40 7.00
CA ARG A 112 11.52 17.44 8.04
C ARG A 112 12.37 18.68 7.76
N ALA A 113 13.55 18.54 7.14
CA ALA A 113 14.42 19.66 6.75
C ALA A 113 13.77 20.56 5.69
N TYR A 114 12.79 20.02 4.94
CA TYR A 114 12.05 20.73 3.90
C TYR A 114 10.65 21.15 4.34
N GLY A 115 10.35 21.12 5.64
CA GLY A 115 9.08 21.55 6.21
C GLY A 115 7.94 20.54 6.05
N PHE A 116 8.25 19.26 5.80
CA PHE A 116 7.24 18.21 5.90
C PHE A 116 6.97 17.86 7.36
N VAL A 117 5.70 17.56 7.65
CA VAL A 117 5.24 17.08 8.96
C VAL A 117 4.99 15.58 8.88
N GLU A 118 5.34 14.86 9.94
CA GLU A 118 5.09 13.41 9.99
C GLU A 118 3.59 13.14 10.09
N TYR A 119 3.08 12.33 9.17
CA TYR A 119 1.70 11.84 9.19
C TYR A 119 1.56 10.68 10.19
N CYS A 120 2.39 9.65 10.02
CA CYS A 120 2.46 8.48 10.89
C CYS A 120 3.74 7.66 10.63
N THR A 121 4.08 6.79 11.58
CA THR A 121 4.99 5.67 11.37
C THR A 121 4.14 4.40 11.24
N ALA A 122 4.15 3.75 10.08
CA ALA A 122 3.35 2.57 9.80
C ALA A 122 4.13 1.30 10.11
N ARG A 123 3.54 0.40 10.89
CA ARG A 123 4.16 -0.88 11.24
C ARG A 123 3.83 -1.93 10.20
N ARG A 124 4.84 -2.74 9.82
CA ARG A 124 4.64 -3.93 9.01
C ARG A 124 3.82 -4.97 9.77
N GLU A 125 2.75 -5.45 9.14
CA GLU A 125 2.01 -6.64 9.53
C GLU A 125 2.15 -7.69 8.43
N ARG A 126 2.72 -8.84 8.79
CA ARG A 126 2.87 -9.96 7.88
C ARG A 126 1.52 -10.66 7.75
N ILE A 127 1.07 -10.85 6.50
CA ILE A 127 -0.14 -11.62 6.20
C ILE A 127 0.25 -13.08 5.95
N ASP A 128 1.24 -13.31 5.09
CA ASP A 128 1.79 -14.63 4.81
C ASP A 128 3.28 -14.53 4.35
N GLN A 129 3.78 -15.49 3.56
CA GLN A 129 5.16 -15.47 3.06
C GLN A 129 5.36 -14.59 1.82
N LEU A 130 4.28 -14.28 1.11
CA LEU A 130 4.25 -13.53 -0.14
C LEU A 130 3.59 -12.15 0.01
N HIS A 131 2.93 -11.90 1.15
CA HIS A 131 2.18 -10.68 1.40
C HIS A 131 2.45 -10.06 2.77
N ALA A 132 2.53 -8.73 2.79
CA ALA A 132 2.55 -7.93 4.00
C ALA A 132 1.79 -6.61 3.77
N ARG A 133 1.34 -5.98 4.84
CA ARG A 133 0.75 -4.63 4.81
C ARG A 133 1.41 -3.73 5.83
N TYR A 134 1.34 -2.43 5.61
CA TYR A 134 1.84 -1.40 6.53
C TYR A 134 0.67 -0.59 7.04
N LEU A 135 0.46 -0.65 8.35
CA LEU A 135 -0.67 -0.02 9.03
C LEU A 135 -0.20 1.17 9.85
N CYS A 136 -0.80 2.33 9.59
CA CYS A 136 -0.74 3.47 10.48
C CYS A 136 -1.84 3.37 11.53
N GLU A 137 -1.42 3.35 12.79
CA GLU A 137 -2.33 3.40 13.93
C GLU A 137 -2.54 4.86 14.34
N ARG A 138 -3.78 5.33 14.23
CA ARG A 138 -4.16 6.67 14.67
C ARG A 138 -5.57 6.63 15.25
N GLU A 139 -5.74 7.20 16.45
CA GLU A 139 -7.06 7.27 17.10
C GLU A 139 -7.77 5.91 17.20
N ASN A 140 -7.02 4.83 17.43
CA ASN A 140 -7.49 3.44 17.44
C ASN A 140 -8.02 2.91 16.10
N VAL A 141 -7.76 3.62 15.00
CA VAL A 141 -8.07 3.18 13.64
C VAL A 141 -6.77 2.78 12.94
N ASN A 142 -6.73 1.54 12.46
CA ASN A 142 -5.66 1.04 11.62
C ASN A 142 -5.96 1.40 10.17
N THR A 143 -5.14 2.26 9.59
CA THR A 143 -5.24 2.66 8.18
C THR A 143 -4.08 2.07 7.40
N GLU A 144 -4.38 1.28 6.37
CA GLU A 144 -3.36 0.77 5.46
C GLU A 144 -2.78 1.91 4.62
N VAL A 145 -1.45 2.01 4.56
CA VAL A 145 -0.75 3.04 3.78
C VAL A 145 0.14 2.44 2.69
N ALA A 146 0.53 1.18 2.84
CA ALA A 146 1.29 0.44 1.85
C ALA A 146 1.04 -1.06 1.98
N ASN A 147 1.26 -1.79 0.91
CA ASN A 147 1.21 -3.25 0.89
C ASN A 147 2.35 -3.82 0.06
N TRP A 148 2.64 -5.09 0.26
CA TRP A 148 3.73 -5.78 -0.41
C TRP A 148 3.24 -7.08 -1.05
N GLY A 149 3.58 -7.28 -2.32
CA GLY A 149 3.28 -8.49 -3.07
C GLY A 149 1.85 -8.60 -3.62
N TYR A 150 1.02 -7.55 -3.53
CA TYR A 150 -0.40 -7.62 -3.91
C TYR A 150 -0.64 -7.37 -5.41
N LEU A 151 -0.16 -6.27 -5.98
CA LEU A 151 -0.33 -6.04 -7.43
C LEU A 151 0.76 -6.75 -8.24
N GLU A 152 1.98 -6.83 -7.68
CA GLU A 152 3.09 -7.52 -8.31
C GLU A 152 4.00 -8.22 -7.28
N PRO A 153 4.56 -9.41 -7.60
CA PRO A 153 5.48 -10.10 -6.70
C PRO A 153 6.66 -9.23 -6.27
N LEU A 154 6.96 -9.24 -4.97
CA LEU A 154 8.08 -8.51 -4.35
C LEU A 154 7.97 -6.97 -4.47
N ALA A 155 6.86 -6.42 -4.97
CA ALA A 155 6.61 -4.99 -5.03
C ALA A 155 6.17 -4.45 -3.68
N LEU A 156 6.76 -3.36 -3.21
CA LEU A 156 6.22 -2.58 -2.09
C LEU A 156 5.48 -1.38 -2.68
N GLU A 157 4.18 -1.28 -2.44
CA GLU A 157 3.32 -0.30 -3.09
C GLU A 157 2.66 0.61 -2.05
N PHE A 158 2.76 1.91 -2.27
CA PHE A 158 2.14 2.91 -1.41
C PHE A 158 0.79 3.30 -1.98
N LEU A 159 -0.24 3.19 -1.14
CA LEU A 159 -1.60 3.58 -1.49
C LEU A 159 -1.69 5.09 -1.71
N THR A 160 -2.63 5.52 -2.54
CA THR A 160 -2.88 6.95 -2.77
C THR A 160 -3.29 7.67 -1.47
N PRO A 161 -2.72 8.85 -1.14
CA PRO A 161 -3.13 9.59 0.06
C PRO A 161 -4.60 10.07 0.02
N ARG A 162 -5.03 10.65 -1.10
CA ARG A 162 -6.35 11.29 -1.29
C ARG A 162 -7.17 10.73 -2.44
N GLY A 163 -6.67 9.76 -3.19
CA GLY A 163 -7.47 9.06 -4.20
C GLY A 163 -8.62 8.25 -3.60
N LYS A 164 -9.37 7.55 -4.46
CA LYS A 164 -10.49 6.70 -4.03
C LYS A 164 -9.95 5.57 -3.16
N GLY A 165 -10.35 5.52 -1.88
CA GLY A 165 -9.77 4.57 -0.93
C GLY A 165 -8.63 5.14 -0.07
N GLY A 166 -8.16 6.35 -0.36
CA GLY A 166 -6.91 6.86 0.20
C GLY A 166 -6.90 7.04 1.72
N TYR A 167 -5.70 6.96 2.29
CA TYR A 167 -5.48 6.91 3.75
C TYR A 167 -5.51 8.27 4.46
N ALA A 168 -5.60 9.38 3.71
CA ALA A 168 -5.53 10.75 4.24
C ALA A 168 -6.50 11.71 3.52
N ARG A 169 -7.73 11.28 3.24
CA ARG A 169 -8.72 12.06 2.47
C ARG A 169 -9.00 13.47 3.01
N ASN A 170 -8.94 13.63 4.33
CA ASN A 170 -9.27 14.89 5.01
C ASN A 170 -8.07 15.85 5.14
N TYR A 171 -6.92 15.53 4.53
CA TYR A 171 -5.73 16.37 4.58
C TYR A 171 -5.69 17.28 3.34
N PRO A 172 -5.54 18.61 3.49
CA PRO A 172 -5.52 19.53 2.35
C PRO A 172 -4.22 19.45 1.54
N ASN A 173 -3.21 18.79 2.08
CA ASN A 173 -1.85 18.79 1.55
C ASN A 173 -1.74 18.03 0.22
N HIS A 174 -0.92 18.59 -0.68
CA HIS A 174 -0.72 18.07 -2.02
C HIS A 174 0.57 17.27 -2.17
N ASN A 175 1.53 17.46 -1.28
CA ASN A 175 2.82 16.80 -1.36
C ASN A 175 2.98 15.83 -0.19
N TRP A 176 3.46 14.64 -0.51
CA TRP A 176 3.65 13.56 0.43
C TRP A 176 5.06 13.02 0.28
N ALA A 177 5.58 12.42 1.34
CA ALA A 177 6.83 11.70 1.29
C ALA A 177 6.74 10.40 2.08
N VAL A 178 7.44 9.39 1.59
CA VAL A 178 7.48 8.04 2.14
C VAL A 178 8.93 7.66 2.36
N CYS A 179 9.27 7.18 3.56
CA CYS A 179 10.63 6.79 3.91
C CYS A 179 10.62 5.37 4.47
N LEU A 180 11.49 4.50 3.97
CA LEU A 180 11.70 3.19 4.59
C LEU A 180 12.63 3.37 5.81
N LEU A 181 12.29 2.76 6.94
CA LEU A 181 13.14 2.76 8.13
C LEU A 181 13.81 1.40 8.29
N HIS A 182 15.14 1.40 8.37
CA HIS A 182 15.89 0.25 8.84
C HIS A 182 16.27 0.49 10.30
N GLU A 183 15.86 -0.40 11.21
CA GLU A 183 16.00 -0.17 12.65
C GLU A 183 17.44 -0.26 13.13
N THR A 184 18.28 -1.11 12.54
CA THR A 184 19.57 -1.43 13.17
C THR A 184 20.55 -2.04 12.15
N GLY A 185 21.26 -1.19 11.43
CA GLY A 185 22.45 -1.64 10.70
C GLY A 185 23.12 -0.50 9.94
N PRO A 186 24.46 -0.47 9.87
CA PRO A 186 25.11 0.31 8.82
C PRO A 186 24.54 -0.15 7.47
N PRO A 187 24.25 0.76 6.53
CA PRO A 187 23.79 0.37 5.20
C PRO A 187 24.76 -0.66 4.67
N SER A 188 24.30 -1.90 4.49
CA SER A 188 25.14 -2.91 3.88
C SER A 188 25.45 -2.41 2.47
N LYS A 189 26.69 -2.54 1.97
CA LYS A 189 27.05 -2.06 0.62
C LYS A 189 26.19 -2.68 -0.52
N LYS A 190 25.34 -3.67 -0.20
CA LYS A 190 24.33 -4.29 -1.07
C LYS A 190 22.88 -3.85 -0.80
N THR A 191 22.60 -3.20 0.32
CA THR A 191 21.30 -2.52 0.51
C THR A 191 21.34 -1.25 -0.32
N LEU A 192 20.88 -1.43 -1.56
CA LEU A 192 20.26 -0.41 -2.39
C LEU A 192 19.66 0.67 -1.50
N ASP A 193 19.96 1.96 -1.75
CA ASP A 193 19.80 3.11 -0.85
C ASP A 193 18.37 3.32 -0.30
N ILE A 194 17.91 2.35 0.49
CA ILE A 194 16.60 2.22 1.15
C ILE A 194 16.42 3.27 2.22
N THR A 195 17.49 3.98 2.58
CA THR A 195 17.47 5.14 3.46
C THR A 195 16.91 6.39 2.79
N ARG A 196 16.67 6.37 1.47
CA ARG A 196 16.07 7.52 0.77
C ARG A 196 14.57 7.57 0.99
N CYS A 197 14.08 8.79 1.13
CA CYS A 197 12.65 9.07 1.06
C CYS A 197 12.28 9.35 -0.39
N LEU A 198 11.12 8.86 -0.81
CA LEU A 198 10.52 9.18 -2.09
C LEU A 198 9.31 10.09 -1.86
N TYR A 199 8.98 10.88 -2.86
CA TYR A 199 7.92 11.87 -2.79
C TYR A 199 6.82 11.52 -3.78
N LEU A 200 5.59 11.90 -3.48
CA LEU A 200 4.44 11.67 -4.37
C LEU A 200 3.39 12.79 -4.19
N LYS A 201 2.51 12.98 -5.17
CA LYS A 201 1.32 13.84 -4.97
C LYS A 201 0.25 13.11 -4.19
N SER A 202 -0.70 13.90 -3.73
CA SER A 202 -1.86 13.40 -3.01
C SER A 202 -2.73 12.39 -3.76
N TYR A 203 -2.65 12.31 -5.09
CA TYR A 203 -3.46 11.40 -5.89
C TYR A 203 -2.68 10.25 -6.50
N ASP A 204 -1.36 10.26 -6.37
CA ASP A 204 -0.51 9.22 -6.93
C ASP A 204 -0.54 8.01 -5.98
N ASP A 205 -0.75 6.82 -6.50
CA ASP A 205 -0.23 5.58 -5.94
C ASP A 205 1.08 5.26 -6.66
N CYS A 206 2.02 4.63 -5.97
CA CYS A 206 3.26 4.24 -6.63
C CYS A 206 3.94 3.04 -5.98
N ALA A 207 4.61 2.25 -6.81
CA ALA A 207 5.45 1.16 -6.39
C ALA A 207 6.86 1.68 -6.06
N TRP A 208 7.44 1.19 -4.97
CA TRP A 208 8.82 1.42 -4.65
C TRP A 208 9.70 0.90 -5.80
N PRO A 209 10.72 1.65 -6.27
CA PRO A 209 11.48 1.29 -7.47
C PRO A 209 12.19 -0.06 -7.44
N VAL A 210 12.35 -0.62 -6.24
CA VAL A 210 13.16 -1.81 -6.00
C VAL A 210 12.28 -2.89 -5.44
N ARG A 211 12.37 -4.07 -6.05
CA ARG A 211 11.74 -5.29 -5.55
C ARG A 211 12.45 -5.73 -4.28
N ILE A 212 11.71 -5.88 -3.19
CA ILE A 212 12.25 -6.19 -1.87
C ILE A 212 11.81 -7.61 -1.50
N LYS A 213 12.74 -8.45 -1.04
CA LYS A 213 12.38 -9.77 -0.52
C LYS A 213 11.80 -9.65 0.89
N GLU A 214 10.94 -10.58 1.30
CA GLU A 214 10.33 -10.58 2.64
C GLU A 214 11.30 -10.34 3.81
N PRO A 215 12.48 -11.00 3.89
CA PRO A 215 13.43 -10.76 4.99
C PRO A 215 14.12 -9.38 4.93
N GLU A 216 14.07 -8.71 3.78
CA GLU A 216 14.67 -7.39 3.55
C GLU A 216 13.65 -6.25 3.75
N LEU A 217 12.36 -6.58 3.90
CA LEU A 217 11.32 -5.60 4.13
C LEU A 217 11.57 -4.82 5.42
N PRO A 218 11.45 -3.48 5.39
CA PRO A 218 11.63 -2.68 6.58
C PRO A 218 10.53 -2.99 7.61
N PRO A 219 10.85 -3.04 8.91
CA PRO A 219 9.84 -3.24 9.94
C PRO A 219 8.81 -2.10 9.99
N ASN A 220 9.21 -0.89 9.58
CA ASN A 220 8.38 0.30 9.59
C ASN A 220 8.64 1.18 8.37
N VAL A 221 7.62 1.95 7.97
CA VAL A 221 7.75 3.06 7.03
C VAL A 221 7.24 4.36 7.65
N ARG A 222 7.80 5.50 7.28
CA ARG A 222 7.30 6.82 7.72
C ARG A 222 6.65 7.55 6.59
N ILE A 223 5.48 8.10 6.87
CA ILE A 223 4.70 8.91 5.95
C ILE A 223 4.76 10.36 6.42
N TYR A 224 4.94 11.28 5.48
CA TYR A 224 5.04 12.72 5.70
C TYR A 224 4.12 13.47 4.76
N TYR A 225 3.72 14.68 5.14
CA TYR A 225 2.88 15.57 4.32
C TYR A 225 3.35 17.03 4.38
N LYS A 226 3.07 17.79 3.31
CA LYS A 226 3.32 19.23 3.19
C LYS A 226 2.32 19.91 2.27
#